data_AF-A0A947SQZ0-F1
#
_entry.id   AF-A0A947SQZ0-F1
#
_cell.length_a   1.000
_cell.length_b   1.000
_cell.length_c   1.000
_cell.angle_alpha   90.00
_cell.angle_beta   90.00
_cell.angle_gamma   90.00
#
_symmetry.space_group_name_H-M   'P 1'
#
loop_
_entity.id
_entity.type
_entity.pdbx_description
1 polymer ?
#
loop_
_entity_poly.entity_id
_entity_poly.type
_entity_poly.pdbx_seq_one_letter_code
_entity_poly.pdbx_strand_id
1 'polypeptide(L)'
;MQVYNVGAEDLKKLLDIVGASNINPSDRGPVVVRVNLSDGRVIKATYHNCKMQEIDVSSPYDIFLETEPLVPFVKELLSKGKSFITDTGSHDMVCTLKWTIERP
;
A
#
# COMPACT_ATOMS: atom_id res chain seq x y z
N MET A 1 -13.56 2.27 -2.04
CA MET A 1 -12.66 1.99 -0.89
C MET A 1 -12.81 0.53 -0.48
N GLN A 2 -11.71 -0.22 -0.50
CA GLN A 2 -11.64 -1.62 -0.09
C GLN A 2 -11.20 -1.73 1.37
N VAL A 3 -11.82 -2.62 2.15
CA VAL A 3 -11.52 -2.81 3.58
C VAL A 3 -11.17 -4.26 3.86
N TYR A 4 -10.04 -4.48 4.52
CA TYR A 4 -9.50 -5.80 4.89
C TYR A 4 -9.28 -5.90 6.40
N ASN A 5 -9.50 -7.10 6.94
CA ASN A 5 -9.13 -7.45 8.30
C ASN A 5 -8.07 -8.57 8.26
N VAL A 6 -6.92 -8.31 8.87
CA VAL A 6 -5.71 -9.13 8.76
C VAL A 6 -5.11 -9.33 10.16
N GLY A 7 -4.60 -10.52 10.45
CA GLY A 7 -3.81 -10.74 11.66
C GLY A 7 -2.54 -9.90 11.61
N ALA A 8 -2.11 -9.32 12.73
CA ALA A 8 -0.91 -8.46 12.78
C ALA A 8 0.38 -9.13 12.28
N GLU A 9 0.40 -10.47 12.27
CA GLU A 9 1.54 -11.31 11.88
C GLU A 9 1.39 -11.93 10.48
N ASP A 10 0.23 -11.74 9.83
CA ASP A 10 -0.10 -12.35 8.54
C ASP A 10 0.50 -11.54 7.37
N LEU A 11 1.83 -11.60 7.30
CA LEU A 11 2.65 -10.89 6.31
C LEU A 11 2.24 -11.26 4.89
N LYS A 12 1.92 -12.54 4.63
CA LYS A 12 1.55 -13.03 3.31
C LYS A 12 0.27 -12.36 2.82
N LYS A 13 -0.78 -12.34 3.66
CA LYS A 13 -2.04 -11.69 3.31
C LYS A 13 -1.87 -10.19 3.10
N LEU A 14 -0.99 -9.54 3.87
CA LEU A 14 -0.68 -8.13 3.67
C LEU A 14 0.02 -7.88 2.34
N LEU A 15 0.99 -8.72 1.98
CA LEU A 15 1.69 -8.65 0.70
C LEU A 15 0.74 -8.90 -0.48
N ASP A 16 -0.21 -9.83 -0.33
CA ASP A 16 -1.24 -10.09 -1.34
C ASP A 16 -2.16 -8.87 -1.50
N ILE A 17 -2.54 -8.20 -0.42
CA ILE A 17 -3.36 -6.97 -0.48
C ILE A 17 -2.59 -5.84 -1.15
N VAL A 18 -1.36 -5.56 -0.72
CA VAL A 18 -0.52 -4.52 -1.33
C VAL A 18 -0.25 -4.84 -2.80
N GLY A 19 0.00 -6.12 -3.09
CA GLY A 19 0.28 -6.68 -4.41
C GLY A 19 -0.87 -6.55 -5.39
N ALA A 20 -2.08 -6.91 -4.96
CA ALA A 20 -3.27 -7.00 -5.79
C ALA A 20 -4.09 -5.70 -5.82
N SER A 21 -3.64 -4.64 -5.14
CA SER A 21 -4.34 -3.36 -5.09
C SER A 21 -4.22 -2.59 -6.42
N ASN A 22 -4.97 -3.04 -7.43
CA ASN A 22 -5.18 -2.33 -8.68
C ASN A 22 -6.52 -1.59 -8.60
N ILE A 23 -6.47 -0.37 -8.07
CA ILE A 23 -7.69 0.42 -7.85
C ILE A 23 -7.89 1.30 -9.06
N ASN A 24 -9.04 1.13 -9.69
CA ASN A 24 -9.49 1.94 -10.82
C ASN A 24 -9.33 3.43 -10.46
N PRO A 25 -8.61 4.24 -11.26
CA PRO A 25 -8.43 5.68 -10.99
C PRO A 25 -9.75 6.47 -10.91
N SER A 26 -10.86 5.85 -11.29
CA SER A 26 -12.23 6.37 -11.17
C SER A 26 -12.82 6.26 -9.76
N ASP A 27 -12.26 5.43 -8.88
CA ASP A 27 -12.74 5.26 -7.50
C ASP A 27 -12.45 6.54 -6.70
N ARG A 28 -13.52 7.26 -6.33
CA ARG A 28 -13.39 8.55 -5.62
C ARG A 28 -13.24 8.34 -4.12
N GLY A 29 -12.10 8.75 -3.56
CA GLY A 29 -11.85 8.89 -2.12
C GLY A 29 -10.37 9.13 -1.80
N PRO A 30 -10.02 9.85 -0.71
CA PRO A 30 -8.63 10.06 -0.32
C PRO A 30 -7.93 8.76 0.09
N VAL A 31 -8.69 7.81 0.66
CA VAL A 31 -8.23 6.47 1.03
C VAL A 31 -8.95 5.45 0.16
N VAL A 32 -8.16 4.57 -0.44
CA VAL A 32 -8.64 3.58 -1.39
C VAL A 32 -8.51 2.15 -0.89
N VAL A 33 -7.54 1.88 -0.01
CA VAL A 33 -7.43 0.64 0.77
C VAL A 33 -7.31 0.95 2.25
N ARG A 34 -8.02 0.19 3.07
CA ARG A 34 -7.85 0.18 4.52
C ARG A 34 -7.66 -1.26 5.00
N VAL A 35 -6.59 -1.51 5.75
CA VAL A 35 -6.33 -2.79 6.40
C VAL A 35 -6.30 -2.58 7.90
N ASN A 36 -7.25 -3.19 8.61
CA ASN A 36 -7.25 -3.21 10.07
C ASN A 36 -6.44 -4.42 10.53
N LEU A 37 -5.39 -4.18 11.31
CA LEU A 37 -4.59 -5.22 11.94
C LEU A 37 -5.21 -5.60 13.28
N SER A 38 -5.10 -6.87 13.65
CA SER A 38 -5.68 -7.42 14.89
C SER A 38 -5.13 -6.79 16.18
N ASP A 39 -3.99 -6.10 16.11
CA ASP A 39 -3.38 -5.39 17.23
C ASP A 39 -3.81 -3.91 17.32
N GLY A 40 -4.81 -3.50 16.53
CA GLY A 40 -5.37 -2.15 16.55
C GLY A 40 -4.66 -1.17 15.61
N ARG A 41 -3.54 -1.52 14.99
CA ARG A 41 -2.91 -0.70 13.94
C ARG A 41 -3.77 -0.69 12.69
N VAL A 42 -3.74 0.42 11.94
CA VAL A 42 -4.48 0.57 10.68
C VAL A 42 -3.53 0.95 9.55
N ILE A 43 -3.45 0.13 8.52
CA ILE A 43 -2.72 0.46 7.30
C ILE A 43 -3.68 1.09 6.30
N LYS A 44 -3.25 2.17 5.65
CA LYS A 44 -4.03 2.89 4.64
C LYS A 44 -3.22 3.03 3.36
N ALA A 45 -3.91 2.87 2.23
CA ALA A 45 -3.40 3.26 0.93
C ALA A 45 -4.21 4.47 0.42
N THR A 46 -3.51 5.49 -0.02
CA THR A 46 -4.09 6.71 -0.60
C THR A 46 -3.51 6.95 -1.99
N TYR A 47 -4.29 7.52 -2.92
CA TYR A 47 -3.71 7.96 -4.20
C TYR A 47 -2.58 8.94 -3.94
N HIS A 48 -1.40 8.63 -4.45
CA HIS A 48 -0.30 9.57 -4.45
C HIS A 48 -0.44 10.49 -5.66
N ASN A 49 -0.74 11.75 -5.41
CA ASN A 49 -0.72 12.76 -6.45
C ASN A 49 0.74 13.20 -6.62
N CYS A 50 1.36 12.96 -7.78
CA CYS A 50 2.77 13.31 -8.06
C CYS A 50 3.13 14.79 -7.84
N LYS A 51 2.14 15.65 -7.56
CA LYS A 51 2.32 17.06 -7.17
C LYS A 51 2.60 17.30 -5.68
N MET A 52 2.41 16.32 -4.78
CA MET A 52 2.69 16.46 -3.35
C MET A 52 4.00 15.73 -2.99
N GLN A 53 5.10 16.49 -2.99
CA GLN A 53 6.41 16.05 -2.52
C GLN A 53 6.41 15.84 -1.01
N GLU A 54 6.51 14.57 -0.59
CA GLU A 54 7.26 14.07 0.57
C GLU A 54 7.12 12.54 0.57
N ILE A 55 8.13 11.88 -0.02
CA ILE A 55 8.21 10.42 -0.14
C ILE A 55 9.52 10.00 0.52
N ASP A 56 9.43 9.12 1.53
CA ASP A 56 10.61 8.57 2.19
C ASP A 56 11.33 7.54 1.31
N VAL A 57 10.56 6.69 0.60
CA VAL A 57 11.09 5.65 -0.30
C VAL A 57 10.06 5.32 -1.42
N SER A 58 10.52 5.20 -2.67
CA SER A 58 9.71 4.77 -3.82
C SER A 58 10.09 3.36 -4.27
N SER A 59 9.10 2.56 -4.70
CA SER A 59 9.30 1.23 -5.28
C SER A 59 8.93 1.27 -6.77
N PRO A 60 9.89 1.15 -7.70
CA PRO A 60 9.64 1.30 -9.14
C PRO A 60 9.14 0.01 -9.82
N TYR A 61 8.59 -0.95 -9.08
CA TYR A 61 8.27 -2.27 -9.62
C TYR A 61 6.83 -2.33 -10.13
N ASP A 62 6.64 -2.91 -11.32
CA ASP A 62 5.33 -3.28 -11.85
C ASP A 62 4.77 -4.45 -11.04
N ILE A 63 3.93 -4.14 -10.06
CA ILE A 63 3.36 -5.12 -9.14
C ILE A 63 2.20 -5.83 -9.84
N PHE A 64 2.48 -6.90 -10.57
CA PHE A 64 1.43 -7.79 -11.07
C PHE A 64 1.72 -9.30 -10.92
N LEU A 65 2.96 -9.71 -10.62
CA LEU A 65 3.32 -11.14 -10.61
C LEU A 65 4.19 -11.59 -9.42
N GLU A 66 4.93 -10.69 -8.77
CA GLU A 66 5.85 -11.04 -7.67
C GLU A 66 5.68 -10.08 -6.49
N THR A 67 5.23 -10.60 -5.34
CA THR A 67 5.10 -9.83 -4.09
C THR A 67 6.39 -9.85 -3.26
N GLU A 68 7.39 -10.64 -3.66
CA GLU A 68 8.69 -10.74 -2.97
C GLU A 68 9.43 -9.39 -2.88
N PRO A 69 9.45 -8.53 -3.92
CA PRO A 69 10.07 -7.20 -3.82
C PRO A 69 9.40 -6.27 -2.80
N LEU A 70 8.13 -6.54 -2.42
CA LEU A 70 7.38 -5.74 -1.45
C LEU A 70 7.72 -6.09 0.00
N VAL A 71 8.30 -7.28 0.24
CA VAL A 71 8.66 -7.78 1.57
C VAL A 71 9.45 -6.76 2.41
N PRO A 72 10.55 -6.15 1.94
CA PRO A 72 11.29 -5.18 2.73
C PRO A 72 10.45 -3.95 3.09
N PHE A 73 9.67 -3.42 2.15
CA PHE A 73 8.85 -2.22 2.37
C PHE A 73 7.72 -2.47 3.36
N VAL A 74 7.02 -3.59 3.22
CA VAL A 74 5.98 -4.00 4.16
C VAL A 74 6.56 -4.22 5.56
N LYS A 75 7.74 -4.85 5.67
CA LYS A 75 8.42 -5.03 6.96
C LYS A 75 8.82 -3.69 7.57
N GLU A 76 9.35 -2.75 6.79
CA GLU A 76 9.69 -1.41 7.28
C GLU A 76 8.44 -0.62 7.71
N LEU A 77 7.33 -0.75 6.99
CA LEU A 77 6.05 -0.16 7.37
C LEU A 77 5.57 -0.71 8.71
N LEU A 78 5.52 -2.04 8.87
CA LEU A 78 5.04 -2.68 10.10
C LEU A 78 5.94 -2.38 11.31
N SER A 79 7.26 -2.45 11.14
CA SER A 79 8.22 -2.31 12.25
C SER A 79 8.53 -0.85 12.59
N LYS A 80 8.84 -0.04 11.58
CA LYS A 80 9.34 1.33 11.75
C LYS A 80 8.28 2.39 11.50
N GLY A 81 7.13 2.02 10.92
CA GLY A 81 6.11 2.99 10.51
C GLY A 81 6.48 3.80 9.27
N LYS A 82 7.50 3.34 8.52
CA LYS A 82 7.96 4.05 7.32
C LYS A 82 6.96 3.90 6.19
N SER A 83 6.58 5.02 5.60
CA SER A 83 5.70 5.03 4.44
C SER A 83 6.44 4.59 3.18
N PHE A 84 5.73 3.99 2.24
CA PHE A 84 6.28 3.65 0.93
C PHE A 84 5.22 3.79 -0.15
N ILE A 85 5.67 3.80 -1.40
CA ILE A 85 4.81 3.92 -2.57
C ILE A 85 4.89 2.65 -3.41
N THR A 86 3.75 2.30 -3.99
CA THR A 86 3.61 1.26 -5.01
C THR A 86 3.03 1.85 -6.28
N ASP A 87 3.65 1.53 -7.42
CA ASP A 87 3.11 1.83 -8.74
C ASP A 87 2.47 0.56 -9.31
N THR A 88 1.22 0.68 -9.77
CA THR A 88 0.46 -0.41 -10.38
C THR A 88 -0.14 0.07 -11.69
N GLY A 89 0.36 -0.43 -12.82
CA GLY A 89 -0.23 -0.17 -14.14
C GLY A 89 0.81 -0.28 -15.24
N SER A 90 0.44 0.12 -16.46
CA SER A 90 1.43 0.28 -17.54
C SER A 90 1.05 1.46 -18.42
N HIS A 91 2.06 2.12 -18.99
CA HIS A 91 1.97 3.22 -19.96
C HIS A 91 1.16 4.44 -19.45
N ASP A 92 -0.16 4.43 -19.63
CA ASP A 92 -1.03 5.61 -19.42
C ASP A 92 -2.01 5.45 -18.24
N MET A 93 -1.99 4.29 -17.56
CA MET A 93 -2.89 3.98 -16.43
C MET A 93 -2.10 3.52 -15.20
N VAL A 94 -1.00 4.20 -14.88
CA VAL A 94 -0.25 3.95 -13.64
C VAL A 94 -1.01 4.52 -12.44
N CYS A 95 -1.35 3.64 -11.50
CA CYS A 95 -1.93 3.96 -10.22
C CYS A 95 -0.85 3.94 -9.15
N THR A 96 -0.52 5.11 -8.62
CA THR A 96 0.46 5.27 -7.54
C THR A 96 -0.28 5.32 -6.20
N LEU A 97 0.02 4.38 -5.31
CA LEU A 97 -0.54 4.33 -3.96
C LEU A 97 0.54 4.58 -2.91
N LYS A 98 0.28 5.51 -1.99
CA LYS A 98 1.10 5.72 -0.79
C LYS A 98 0.51 4.89 0.36
N TRP A 99 1.33 4.03 0.94
CA TRP A 99 1.01 3.18 2.08
C TRP A 99 1.54 3.79 3.37
N THR A 100 0.65 3.93 4.35
CA THR A 100 0.98 4.44 5.70
C THR A 100 0.35 3.54 6.76
N ILE A 101 0.88 3.61 7.99
CA ILE A 101 0.35 2.88 9.13
C ILE A 101 0.07 3.86 10.28
N GLU A 102 -1.14 3.77 10.82
CA GLU A 102 -1.56 4.47 12.02
C GLU A 102 -1.43 3.53 13.21
N ARG A 103 -0.76 4.02 14.24
CA ARG A 103 -0.62 3.34 15.54
C ARG A 103 -1.69 3.90 16.49
N PRO A 104 -2.23 3.09 17.40
CA PRO A 104 -3.15 3.57 18.43
C PRO A 104 -2.50 4.61 19.35
#